data_AF-A0A8C7JTX9-F1
#
_entry.id   AF-A0A8C7JTX9-F1
#
_cell.length_a   1.000
_cell.length_b   1.000
_cell.length_c   1.000
_cell.angle_alpha   90.00
_cell.angle_beta   90.00
_cell.angle_gamma   90.00
#
_symmetry.space_group_name_H-M   'P 1'
#
loop_
_entity.id
_entity.type
_entity.pdbx_description
1 polymer ?
#
loop_
_entity_poly.entity_id
_entity_poly.type
_entity_poly.pdbx_seq_one_letter_code
_entity_poly.pdbx_strand_id
1 'polypeptide(L)'
;MTSTAKFRKDKEIVAEYETQAKEIRAQLVEQLKCLDQQCELRVQLLQDLQDFFRKKAEVEMDYSRNLEKLAERFLTKTRSTKDHQLKKEQSVLSPVNCWNLLLTQVKRESRDHATLSDLYLNNIIPRFAQVSEDSGRLFKKVTRTGAHVPHTEAHHTTHAQYNTHNSVISSAMQMLSPPDKYFISLPPCLLPCPPPPPPLCPPCPPPPH
;
A
#
# COMPACT_ATOMS: atom_id res chain seq x y z
N MET A 1 59.28 -0.69 49.76
CA MET A 1 59.30 -0.51 48.29
C MET A 1 58.00 -0.96 47.59
N THR A 2 56.87 -1.08 48.30
CA THR A 2 55.58 -1.58 47.77
C THR A 2 54.68 -0.50 47.18
N SER A 3 54.86 0.77 47.57
CA SER A 3 54.03 1.91 47.13
C SER A 3 54.18 2.20 45.62
N THR A 4 55.40 2.11 45.07
CA THR A 4 55.68 2.37 43.65
C THR A 4 55.09 1.31 42.71
N ALA A 5 54.94 0.07 43.18
CA ALA A 5 54.33 -1.02 42.41
C ALA A 5 52.80 -0.91 42.40
N LYS A 6 52.19 -0.48 43.51
CA LYS A 6 50.75 -0.20 43.60
C LYS A 6 50.35 0.96 42.69
N PHE A 7 51.11 2.05 42.71
CA PHE A 7 50.88 3.23 41.87
C PHE A 7 51.02 2.94 40.36
N ARG A 8 51.84 1.96 39.96
CA ARG A 8 51.92 1.51 38.55
C ARG A 8 50.67 0.75 38.13
N LYS A 9 50.17 -0.16 38.96
CA LYS A 9 48.93 -0.91 38.68
C LYS A 9 47.71 0.01 38.59
N ASP A 10 47.61 1.00 39.47
CA ASP A 10 46.50 1.97 39.42
C ASP A 10 46.51 2.78 38.12
N LYS A 11 47.70 3.19 37.63
CA LYS A 11 47.84 3.85 36.32
C LYS A 11 47.46 2.95 35.14
N GLU A 12 47.78 1.67 35.22
CA GLU A 12 47.47 0.68 34.18
C GLU A 12 45.96 0.42 34.10
N ILE A 13 45.28 0.28 35.25
CA ILE A 13 43.82 0.15 35.33
C ILE A 13 43.12 1.39 34.75
N VAL A 14 43.59 2.59 35.10
CA VAL A 14 43.04 3.85 34.55
C VAL A 14 43.21 3.89 33.02
N ALA A 15 44.36 3.48 32.49
CA ALA A 15 44.62 3.45 31.06
C ALA A 15 43.74 2.43 30.30
N GLU A 16 43.50 1.26 30.89
CA GLU A 16 42.55 0.26 30.35
C GLU A 16 41.11 0.80 30.32
N TYR A 17 40.67 1.43 31.40
CA TYR A 17 39.35 2.09 31.48
C TYR A 17 39.21 3.21 30.45
N GLU A 18 40.23 4.05 30.27
CA GLU A 18 40.22 5.10 29.26
C GLU A 18 40.15 4.53 27.83
N THR A 19 40.80 3.40 27.60
CA THR A 19 40.79 2.71 26.31
C THR A 19 39.40 2.13 26.01
N GLN A 20 38.81 1.39 26.97
CA GLN A 20 37.43 0.90 26.84
C GLN A 20 36.43 2.05 26.64
N ALA A 21 36.60 3.15 27.37
CA ALA A 21 35.75 4.33 27.19
C ALA A 21 35.88 4.94 25.78
N LYS A 22 37.07 4.92 25.17
CA LYS A 22 37.28 5.36 23.78
C LYS A 22 36.61 4.41 22.79
N GLU A 23 36.73 3.10 22.99
CA GLU A 23 36.09 2.09 22.14
C GLU A 23 34.57 2.17 22.19
N ILE A 24 33.98 2.30 23.38
CA ILE A 24 32.53 2.47 23.56
C ILE A 24 32.05 3.76 22.86
N ARG A 25 32.78 4.87 23.01
CA ARG A 25 32.46 6.12 22.29
C ARG A 25 32.52 5.95 20.77
N ALA A 26 33.52 5.23 20.26
CA ALA A 26 33.66 4.97 18.83
C ALA A 26 32.48 4.12 18.29
N GLN A 27 32.08 3.09 19.03
CA GLN A 27 30.92 2.26 18.68
C GLN A 27 29.62 3.07 18.67
N LEU A 28 29.39 3.93 19.66
CA LEU A 28 28.21 4.80 19.72
C LEU A 28 28.15 5.79 18.55
N VAL A 29 29.30 6.37 18.16
CA VAL A 29 29.38 7.24 16.99
C VAL A 29 29.01 6.50 15.70
N GLU A 30 29.51 5.28 15.54
CA GLU A 30 29.20 4.48 14.34
C GLU A 30 27.73 4.07 14.29
N GLN A 31 27.15 3.72 15.43
CA GLN A 31 25.71 3.44 15.53
C GLN A 31 24.86 4.66 15.18
N LEU A 32 25.26 5.86 15.61
CA LEU A 32 24.57 7.10 15.24
C LEU A 32 24.60 7.34 13.72
N LYS A 33 25.74 7.12 13.06
CA LYS A 33 25.82 7.21 11.58
C LYS A 33 24.92 6.19 10.89
N CYS A 34 24.89 4.96 11.38
CA CYS A 34 24.02 3.92 10.83
C CYS A 34 22.54 4.30 10.94
N LEU A 35 22.14 4.87 12.09
CA LEU A 35 20.78 5.35 12.31
C LEU A 35 20.41 6.53 11.38
N ASP A 36 21.34 7.47 11.18
CA ASP A 36 21.18 8.60 10.27
C ASP A 36 20.97 8.13 8.83
N GLN A 37 21.83 7.25 8.35
CA GLN A 37 21.73 6.69 7.00
C GLN A 37 20.43 5.90 6.80
N GLN A 38 19.99 5.12 7.80
CA GLN A 38 18.69 4.44 7.74
C GLN A 38 17.51 5.42 7.69
N CYS A 39 17.61 6.55 8.38
CA CYS A 39 16.60 7.60 8.33
C CYS A 39 16.52 8.22 6.92
N GLU A 40 17.65 8.56 6.32
CA GLU A 40 17.73 9.10 4.97
C GLU A 40 17.13 8.14 3.92
N LEU A 41 17.52 6.85 3.95
CA LEU A 41 17.00 5.84 3.02
C LEU A 41 15.48 5.67 3.15
N ARG A 42 14.94 5.74 4.37
CA ARG A 42 13.49 5.66 4.59
C ARG A 42 12.75 6.88 4.06
N VAL A 43 13.28 8.09 4.30
CA VAL A 43 12.71 9.33 3.75
C VAL A 43 12.73 9.29 2.22
N GLN A 44 13.81 8.82 1.62
CA GLN A 44 13.89 8.65 0.16
C GLN A 44 12.85 7.67 -0.36
N LEU A 45 12.70 6.49 0.27
CA LEU A 45 11.69 5.51 -0.14
C LEU A 45 10.27 6.08 -0.06
N LEU A 46 9.94 6.83 0.99
CA LEU A 46 8.64 7.50 1.10
C LEU A 46 8.42 8.55 0.02
N GLN A 47 9.48 9.24 -0.40
CA GLN A 47 9.40 10.20 -1.49
C GLN A 47 9.11 9.49 -2.82
N ASP A 48 9.86 8.42 -3.12
CA ASP A 48 9.67 7.60 -4.31
C ASP A 48 8.25 7.01 -4.37
N LEU A 49 7.72 6.55 -3.24
CA LEU A 49 6.35 6.05 -3.13
C LEU A 49 5.31 7.16 -3.40
N GLN A 50 5.50 8.36 -2.85
CA GLN A 50 4.60 9.48 -3.13
C GLN A 50 4.57 9.83 -4.61
N ASP A 51 5.74 9.87 -5.25
CA ASP A 51 5.86 10.18 -6.68
C ASP A 51 5.25 9.09 -7.55
N PHE A 52 5.47 7.82 -7.20
CA PHE A 52 4.81 6.68 -7.83
C PHE A 52 3.29 6.79 -7.77
N PHE A 53 2.70 7.04 -6.60
CA PHE A 53 1.25 7.15 -6.46
C PHE A 53 0.68 8.38 -7.16
N ARG A 54 1.45 9.47 -7.27
CA ARG A 54 1.05 10.65 -8.04
C ARG A 54 0.94 10.31 -9.53
N LYS A 55 1.93 9.59 -10.07
CA LYS A 55 1.87 9.11 -11.46
C LYS A 55 0.80 8.06 -11.67
N LYS A 56 0.57 7.17 -10.70
CA LYS A 56 -0.53 6.22 -10.76
C LYS A 56 -1.88 6.94 -10.80
N ALA A 57 -2.10 7.96 -9.97
CA ALA A 57 -3.33 8.76 -9.98
C ALA A 57 -3.57 9.45 -11.34
N GLU A 58 -2.54 10.01 -11.96
CA GLU A 58 -2.63 10.58 -13.32
C GLU A 58 -3.11 9.52 -14.33
N VAL A 59 -2.53 8.32 -14.30
CA VAL A 59 -2.93 7.20 -15.18
C VAL A 59 -4.38 6.77 -14.94
N GLU A 60 -4.81 6.63 -13.67
CA GLU A 60 -6.20 6.28 -13.34
C GLU A 60 -7.19 7.34 -13.84
N MET A 61 -6.87 8.63 -13.71
CA MET A 61 -7.71 9.72 -14.23
C MET A 61 -7.79 9.72 -15.75
N ASP A 62 -6.68 9.47 -16.43
CA ASP A 62 -6.68 9.42 -17.89
C ASP A 62 -7.48 8.22 -18.40
N TYR A 63 -7.39 7.07 -17.72
CA TYR A 63 -8.23 5.92 -18.01
C TYR A 63 -9.72 6.23 -17.79
N SER A 64 -10.07 6.83 -16.65
CA SER A 64 -11.42 7.33 -16.35
C SER A 64 -11.97 8.24 -17.47
N ARG A 65 -11.20 9.24 -17.89
CA ARG A 65 -11.57 10.18 -18.96
C ARG A 65 -11.76 9.49 -20.30
N ASN A 66 -10.93 8.49 -20.62
CA ASN A 66 -11.04 7.74 -21.86
C ASN A 66 -12.31 6.87 -21.88
N LEU A 67 -12.69 6.26 -20.74
CA LEU A 67 -13.94 5.51 -20.60
C LEU A 67 -15.17 6.42 -20.70
N GLU A 68 -15.17 7.60 -20.09
CA GLU A 68 -16.29 8.55 -20.21
C GLU A 68 -16.47 9.00 -21.66
N LYS A 69 -15.37 9.37 -22.33
CA LYS A 69 -15.37 9.71 -23.77
C LYS A 69 -15.90 8.56 -24.64
N LEU A 70 -15.56 7.31 -24.31
CA LEU A 70 -16.06 6.13 -25.01
C LEU A 70 -17.58 6.02 -24.83
N ALA A 71 -18.07 6.08 -23.59
CA ALA A 71 -19.50 5.97 -23.30
C ALA A 71 -20.31 7.10 -23.96
N GLU A 72 -19.84 8.35 -23.87
CA GLU A 72 -20.51 9.52 -24.44
C GLU A 72 -20.66 9.44 -25.96
N ARG A 73 -19.60 9.04 -26.68
CA ARG A 73 -19.60 8.86 -28.14
C ARG A 73 -20.69 7.91 -28.62
N PHE A 74 -20.96 6.86 -27.85
CA PHE A 74 -21.94 5.84 -28.21
C PHE A 74 -23.35 6.17 -27.69
N LEU A 75 -23.47 6.88 -26.56
CA LEU A 75 -24.75 7.44 -26.07
C LEU A 75 -25.37 8.45 -27.05
N THR A 76 -24.56 9.35 -27.63
CA THR A 76 -25.06 10.36 -28.60
C THR A 76 -25.56 9.72 -29.88
N LYS A 77 -24.83 8.72 -30.40
CA LYS A 77 -25.23 7.95 -31.59
C LYS A 77 -26.56 7.22 -31.39
N THR A 78 -26.75 6.59 -30.22
CA THR A 78 -27.99 5.85 -29.91
C THR A 78 -29.21 6.75 -29.69
N ARG A 79 -29.04 7.99 -29.20
CA ARG A 79 -30.14 8.96 -29.10
C ARG A 79 -30.60 9.46 -30.47
N SER A 80 -29.67 9.68 -31.41
CA SER A 80 -29.99 10.19 -32.74
C SER A 80 -30.81 9.22 -33.62
N THR A 81 -30.88 7.94 -33.26
CA THR A 81 -31.66 6.91 -33.98
C THR A 81 -33.02 6.61 -33.34
N LYS A 82 -33.32 7.17 -32.16
CA LYS A 82 -34.51 6.83 -31.35
C LYS A 82 -35.81 7.51 -31.78
N ASP A 83 -35.80 8.42 -32.75
CA ASP A 83 -36.99 9.17 -33.19
C ASP A 83 -38.00 8.35 -34.04
N HIS A 84 -37.79 7.07 -34.31
CA HIS A 84 -38.71 6.30 -35.17
C HIS A 84 -39.27 4.96 -34.65
N GLN A 85 -38.82 4.39 -33.52
CA GLN A 85 -39.10 2.96 -33.23
C GLN A 85 -39.30 2.62 -31.74
N LEU A 86 -39.96 3.46 -30.93
CA LEU A 86 -40.18 3.18 -29.50
C LEU A 86 -41.65 3.15 -29.09
N LYS A 87 -42.40 2.18 -29.63
CA LYS A 87 -43.63 1.65 -29.00
C LYS A 87 -43.79 0.16 -29.32
N LYS A 88 -42.89 -0.71 -28.87
CA LYS A 88 -43.27 -2.09 -28.51
C LYS A 88 -42.13 -2.84 -27.80
N GLU A 89 -42.57 -3.62 -26.83
CA GLU A 89 -41.84 -4.65 -26.06
C GLU A 89 -40.83 -4.20 -25.00
N GLN A 90 -41.41 -4.04 -23.81
CA GLN A 90 -40.83 -4.26 -22.50
C GLN A 90 -40.29 -5.71 -22.37
N SER A 91 -39.13 -6.00 -23.00
CA SER A 91 -38.35 -7.20 -22.74
C SER A 91 -37.03 -6.80 -22.09
N VAL A 92 -36.79 -7.31 -20.88
CA VAL A 92 -35.58 -7.07 -20.07
C VAL A 92 -34.30 -7.54 -20.80
N LEU A 93 -34.44 -8.28 -21.92
CA LEU A 93 -33.36 -8.81 -22.76
C LEU A 93 -33.42 -8.30 -24.21
N SER A 94 -33.99 -7.12 -24.47
CA SER A 94 -33.84 -6.49 -25.80
C SER A 94 -32.36 -6.14 -26.05
N PRO A 95 -31.81 -6.34 -27.27
CA PRO A 95 -30.46 -5.91 -27.63
C PRO A 95 -30.16 -4.45 -27.27
N VAL A 96 -31.19 -3.59 -27.31
CA VAL A 96 -31.12 -2.19 -26.88
C VAL A 96 -30.91 -2.06 -25.37
N ASN A 97 -31.52 -2.93 -24.56
CA ASN A 97 -31.31 -2.95 -23.12
C ASN A 97 -29.90 -3.45 -22.77
N CYS A 98 -29.43 -4.52 -23.40
CA CYS A 98 -28.05 -5.03 -23.23
C CYS A 98 -27.02 -3.95 -23.56
N TRP A 99 -27.24 -3.19 -24.64
CA TRP A 99 -26.41 -2.05 -25.01
C TRP A 99 -26.41 -0.94 -23.95
N ASN A 100 -27.58 -0.57 -23.41
CA ASN A 100 -27.65 0.44 -22.34
C ASN A 100 -26.96 -0.04 -21.05
N LEU A 101 -27.07 -1.33 -20.71
CA LEU A 101 -26.36 -1.92 -19.57
C LEU A 101 -24.84 -1.85 -19.76
N LEU A 102 -24.34 -2.16 -20.97
CA LEU A 102 -22.92 -2.05 -21.29
C LEU A 102 -22.40 -0.62 -21.14
N LEU A 103 -23.13 0.36 -21.68
CA LEU A 103 -22.77 1.78 -21.53
C LEU A 103 -22.80 2.23 -20.07
N THR A 104 -23.78 1.75 -19.30
CA THR A 104 -23.87 2.04 -17.86
C THR A 104 -22.69 1.46 -17.09
N GLN A 105 -22.24 0.26 -17.49
CA GLN A 105 -21.07 -0.39 -16.90
C GLN A 105 -19.78 0.39 -17.17
N VAL A 106 -19.54 0.81 -18.42
CA VAL A 106 -18.37 1.65 -18.77
C VAL A 106 -18.37 2.97 -17.99
N LYS A 107 -19.53 3.59 -17.79
CA LYS A 107 -19.67 4.80 -16.95
C LYS A 107 -19.46 4.54 -15.46
N ARG A 108 -19.77 3.33 -14.97
CA ARG A 108 -19.44 2.94 -13.60
C ARG A 108 -17.94 2.78 -13.45
N GLU A 109 -17.29 2.06 -14.36
CA GLU A 109 -15.83 1.88 -14.35
C GLU A 109 -15.11 3.23 -14.43
N SER A 110 -15.55 4.15 -15.30
CA SER A 110 -14.99 5.51 -15.34
C SER A 110 -15.02 6.21 -13.97
N ARG A 111 -16.14 6.13 -13.25
CA ARG A 111 -16.28 6.72 -11.91
C ARG A 111 -15.43 6.00 -10.86
N ASP A 112 -15.31 4.68 -10.95
CA ASP A 112 -14.49 3.89 -10.03
C ASP A 112 -13.01 4.28 -10.19
N HIS A 113 -12.52 4.45 -11.43
CA HIS A 113 -11.15 4.91 -11.69
C HIS A 113 -10.91 6.36 -11.23
N ALA A 114 -11.88 7.26 -11.42
CA ALA A 114 -11.79 8.62 -10.88
C ALA A 114 -11.71 8.62 -9.34
N THR A 115 -12.54 7.81 -8.69
CA THR A 115 -12.54 7.64 -7.23
C THR A 115 -11.21 7.06 -6.74
N LEU A 116 -10.64 6.11 -7.48
CA LEU A 116 -9.35 5.51 -7.14
C LEU A 116 -8.20 6.52 -7.24
N SER A 117 -8.20 7.38 -8.27
CA SER A 117 -7.24 8.49 -8.34
C SER A 117 -7.39 9.44 -7.15
N ASP A 118 -8.62 9.84 -6.82
CA ASP A 118 -8.87 10.73 -5.68
C ASP A 118 -8.35 10.13 -4.37
N LEU A 119 -8.59 8.83 -4.17
CA LEU A 119 -8.06 8.08 -3.03
C LEU A 119 -6.52 8.14 -2.97
N TYR A 120 -5.82 7.99 -4.10
CA TYR A 120 -4.36 8.10 -4.13
C TYR A 120 -3.89 9.50 -3.74
N LEU A 121 -4.50 10.54 -4.31
CA LEU A 121 -4.10 11.94 -4.07
C LEU A 121 -4.43 12.43 -2.66
N ASN A 122 -5.61 12.08 -2.14
CA ASN A 122 -6.15 12.68 -0.92
C ASN A 122 -5.98 11.80 0.33
N ASN A 123 -5.69 10.50 0.16
CA ASN A 123 -5.56 9.58 1.30
C ASN A 123 -4.19 8.93 1.37
N ILE A 124 -3.69 8.35 0.28
CA ILE A 124 -2.42 7.61 0.31
C ILE A 124 -1.20 8.52 0.35
N ILE A 125 -1.09 9.47 -0.58
CA ILE A 125 0.07 10.37 -0.65
C ILE A 125 0.24 11.19 0.66
N PRO A 126 -0.80 11.80 1.24
CA PRO A 126 -0.68 12.55 2.48
C PRO A 126 -0.23 11.68 3.67
N ARG A 127 -0.63 10.41 3.71
CA ARG A 127 -0.17 9.47 4.75
C ARG A 127 1.33 9.22 4.67
N PHE A 128 1.89 9.07 3.48
CA PHE A 128 3.35 8.95 3.32
C PHE A 128 4.07 10.24 3.74
N ALA A 129 3.54 11.41 3.37
CA ALA A 129 4.10 12.69 3.80
C ALA A 129 4.11 12.84 5.33
N GLN A 130 3.00 12.48 5.99
CA GLN A 130 2.91 12.48 7.45
C GLN A 130 3.93 11.54 8.09
N VAL A 131 4.04 10.29 7.61
CA VAL A 131 5.01 9.31 8.13
C VAL A 131 6.45 9.80 7.94
N SER A 132 6.73 10.50 6.84
CA SER A 132 8.04 11.12 6.58
C SER A 132 8.34 12.21 7.60
N GLU A 133 7.38 13.09 7.88
CA GLU A 133 7.54 14.15 8.88
C GLU A 133 7.73 13.59 10.30
N ASP A 134 6.92 12.60 10.69
CA ASP A 134 7.03 11.90 11.97
C ASP A 134 8.39 11.22 12.12
N SER A 135 8.90 10.61 11.03
CA SER A 135 10.24 10.01 11.01
C SER A 135 11.34 11.06 11.25
N GLY A 136 11.26 12.22 10.61
CA GLY A 136 12.21 13.31 10.81
C GLY A 136 12.14 13.94 12.22
N ARG A 137 10.95 14.08 12.80
CA ARG A 137 10.76 14.57 14.18
C ARG A 137 11.36 13.61 15.21
N LEU A 138 11.12 12.31 15.04
CA LEU A 138 11.68 11.27 15.90
C LEU A 138 13.19 11.19 15.79
N PHE A 139 13.75 11.29 14.58
CA PHE A 139 15.21 11.34 14.39
C PHE A 139 15.83 12.55 15.11
N LYS A 140 15.24 13.74 14.99
CA LYS A 140 15.64 14.94 15.74
C LYS A 140 15.54 14.76 17.25
N LYS A 141 14.55 14.01 17.73
CA LYS A 141 14.41 13.67 19.15
C LYS A 141 15.56 12.78 19.59
N VAL A 142 15.80 11.66 18.90
CA VAL A 142 16.87 10.68 19.20
C VAL A 142 18.26 11.34 19.17
N THR A 143 18.52 12.22 18.20
CA THR A 143 19.80 12.95 18.12
C THR A 143 19.95 14.02 19.20
N ARG A 144 18.88 14.77 19.55
CA ARG A 144 18.92 15.74 20.67
C ARG A 144 19.06 15.07 22.03
N THR A 145 18.39 13.94 22.22
CA THR A 145 18.44 13.19 23.48
C THR A 145 19.61 12.19 23.51
N GLY A 146 20.40 12.09 22.43
CA GLY A 146 21.57 11.21 22.30
C GLY A 146 22.71 11.46 23.29
N ALA A 147 22.61 12.50 24.13
CA ALA A 147 23.48 12.69 25.29
C ALA A 147 22.98 11.95 26.57
N HIS A 148 21.77 11.39 26.59
CA HIS A 148 21.16 10.81 27.80
C HIS A 148 20.17 9.64 27.57
N VAL A 149 19.92 9.20 26.33
CA VAL A 149 19.02 8.05 26.08
C VAL A 149 19.79 6.73 26.16
N PRO A 150 19.37 5.78 27.02
CA PRO A 150 19.95 4.44 27.05
C PRO A 150 19.89 3.79 25.67
N HIS A 151 20.95 3.08 25.28
CA HIS A 151 21.08 2.45 23.96
C HIS A 151 19.85 1.58 23.58
N THR A 152 19.20 0.97 24.56
CA THR A 152 17.98 0.16 24.43
C THR A 152 16.77 0.98 23.98
N GLU A 153 16.64 2.23 24.38
CA GLU A 153 15.51 3.11 24.03
C GLU A 153 15.63 3.68 22.60
N ALA A 154 16.85 3.94 22.14
CA ALA A 154 17.09 4.32 20.75
C ALA A 154 16.73 3.17 19.80
N HIS A 155 17.12 1.93 20.13
CA HIS A 155 16.78 0.74 19.35
C HIS A 155 15.27 0.45 19.32
N HIS A 156 14.57 0.53 20.46
CA HIS A 156 13.12 0.30 20.47
C HIS A 156 12.37 1.31 19.60
N THR A 157 12.84 2.56 19.54
CA THR A 157 12.16 3.65 18.83
C THR A 157 12.34 3.45 17.33
N THR A 158 13.56 3.07 16.92
CA THR A 158 13.88 2.73 15.54
C THR A 158 13.09 1.52 15.04
N HIS A 159 12.92 0.50 15.89
CA HIS A 159 12.15 -0.70 15.56
C HIS A 159 10.64 -0.42 15.49
N ALA A 160 10.10 0.44 16.37
CA ALA A 160 8.72 0.88 16.30
C ALA A 160 8.45 1.68 15.01
N GLN A 161 9.36 2.58 14.62
CA GLN A 161 9.27 3.31 13.36
C GLN A 161 9.29 2.41 12.13
N TYR A 162 10.18 1.41 12.10
CA TYR A 162 10.24 0.42 11.03
C TYR A 162 8.91 -0.32 10.87
N ASN A 163 8.30 -0.72 12.00
CA ASN A 163 7.01 -1.39 12.00
C ASN A 163 5.88 -0.48 11.49
N THR A 164 5.84 0.80 11.88
CA THR A 164 4.87 1.77 11.36
C THR A 164 5.05 1.99 9.86
N HIS A 165 6.29 2.14 9.39
CA HIS A 165 6.61 2.26 7.97
C HIS A 165 6.07 1.09 7.16
N ASN A 166 6.40 -0.13 7.58
CA ASN A 166 5.97 -1.35 6.91
C ASN A 166 4.46 -1.55 6.98
N SER A 167 3.80 -1.13 8.07
CA SER A 167 2.34 -1.17 8.17
C SER A 167 1.69 -0.24 7.15
N VAL A 168 2.19 0.99 7.00
CA VAL A 168 1.61 1.98 6.06
C VAL A 168 1.85 1.54 4.61
N ILE A 169 3.05 1.02 4.31
CA ILE A 169 3.36 0.43 3.00
C ILE A 169 2.45 -0.78 2.73
N SER A 170 2.29 -1.68 3.70
CA SER A 170 1.41 -2.85 3.57
C SER A 170 -0.06 -2.46 3.37
N SER A 171 -0.57 -1.48 4.11
CA SER A 171 -1.93 -0.95 3.89
C SER A 171 -2.08 -0.30 2.51
N ALA A 172 -1.06 0.43 2.03
CA ALA A 172 -1.06 0.97 0.67
C ALA A 172 -1.02 -0.14 -0.40
N MET A 173 -0.25 -1.21 -0.17
CA MET A 173 -0.21 -2.39 -1.06
C MET A 173 -1.53 -3.17 -1.06
N GLN A 174 -2.23 -3.27 0.06
CA GLN A 174 -3.56 -3.88 0.12
C GLN A 174 -4.58 -3.06 -0.69
N MET A 175 -4.48 -1.74 -0.71
CA MET A 175 -5.31 -0.88 -1.57
C MET A 175 -4.95 -0.96 -3.06
N LEU A 176 -3.72 -1.40 -3.38
CA LEU A 176 -3.29 -1.70 -4.75
C LEU A 176 -3.77 -3.07 -5.22
N SER A 177 -4.09 -3.99 -4.31
CA SER A 177 -4.65 -5.28 -4.66
C SER A 177 -6.14 -5.10 -4.98
N PRO A 178 -6.58 -5.29 -6.24
CA PRO A 178 -8.00 -5.17 -6.55
C PRO A 178 -8.76 -6.23 -5.75
N PRO A 179 -9.81 -5.86 -4.98
CA PRO A 179 -10.66 -6.85 -4.34
C PRO A 179 -11.52 -7.48 -5.43
N ASP A 180 -11.04 -8.55 -6.07
CA ASP A 180 -11.82 -9.42 -6.96
C ASP A 180 -12.63 -8.70 -8.08
N LYS A 181 -12.23 -7.49 -8.48
CA LYS A 181 -13.07 -6.58 -9.27
C LYS A 181 -13.24 -6.96 -10.74
N TYR A 182 -12.55 -7.97 -11.23
CA TYR A 182 -12.76 -8.49 -12.58
C TYR A 182 -13.83 -9.59 -12.66
N PHE A 183 -14.41 -10.04 -11.53
CA PHE A 183 -15.44 -11.10 -11.53
C PHE A 183 -16.86 -10.63 -11.22
N ILE A 184 -17.07 -9.37 -10.82
CA ILE A 184 -18.39 -8.89 -10.34
C ILE A 184 -18.83 -7.64 -11.10
N SER A 185 -19.30 -7.82 -12.34
CA SER A 185 -20.23 -6.89 -12.99
C SER A 185 -20.97 -7.45 -14.21
N LEU A 186 -20.94 -8.77 -14.43
CA LEU A 186 -21.92 -9.36 -15.33
C LEU A 186 -23.24 -9.54 -14.54
N PRO A 187 -24.39 -9.03 -15.03
CA PRO A 187 -25.69 -9.44 -14.48
C PRO A 187 -25.73 -10.98 -14.41
N PRO A 188 -26.40 -11.58 -13.41
CA PRO A 188 -26.42 -13.04 -13.20
C PRO A 188 -26.76 -13.85 -14.46
N CYS A 189 -27.49 -13.23 -15.39
CA CYS A 189 -27.88 -13.76 -16.68
C CYS A 189 -26.74 -13.96 -17.69
N LEU A 190 -25.57 -13.35 -17.48
CA LEU A 190 -24.40 -13.43 -18.37
C LEU A 190 -23.25 -14.25 -17.77
N LEU A 191 -23.32 -14.64 -16.50
CA LEU A 191 -22.34 -15.56 -15.93
C LEU A 191 -22.44 -16.92 -16.64
N PRO A 192 -21.30 -17.59 -16.95
CA PRO A 192 -21.33 -18.95 -17.44
C PRO A 192 -22.14 -19.81 -16.46
N CYS A 193 -23.17 -20.51 -16.94
CA CYS A 193 -23.89 -21.47 -16.11
C CYS A 193 -22.87 -22.45 -15.51
N PRO A 194 -22.93 -22.72 -14.19
CA PRO A 194 -22.07 -23.76 -13.61
C PRO A 194 -22.31 -25.08 -14.36
N PRO A 195 -21.25 -25.88 -14.60
CA PRO A 195 -21.42 -27.18 -15.24
C PRO A 195 -22.44 -28.00 -14.45
N PRO A 196 -23.31 -28.78 -15.14
CA PRO A 196 -24.28 -29.62 -14.45
C PRO A 196 -23.55 -30.53 -13.46
N PRO A 197 -24.13 -30.78 -12.26
CA PRO A 197 -23.53 -31.69 -11.30
C PRO A 197 -23.30 -33.05 -11.97
N PRO A 198 -22.18 -33.74 -11.67
CA PRO A 198 -21.93 -35.07 -12.21
C PRO A 198 -23.10 -35.98 -11.85
N PRO A 199 -23.50 -36.91 -12.74
CA PRO A 199 -24.59 -37.82 -12.46
C PRO A 199 -24.31 -38.56 -11.15
N LEU A 200 -25.28 -38.54 -10.24
CA LEU A 200 -25.21 -39.30 -8.98
C LEU A 200 -24.91 -40.77 -9.33
N CYS A 201 -23.79 -41.28 -8.82
CA CYS A 201 -23.47 -42.70 -8.95
C CYS A 201 -24.67 -43.54 -8.46
N PRO A 202 -25.08 -44.58 -9.18
CA PRO A 202 -26.16 -45.45 -8.73
C PRO A 202 -25.78 -46.08 -7.37
N PRO A 203 -26.75 -46.30 -6.48
CA PRO A 203 -26.47 -46.87 -5.16
C PRO A 203 -25.83 -48.25 -5.30
N CYS A 204 -24.74 -48.48 -4.54
CA CYS A 204 -24.07 -49.77 -4.48
C CYS A 204 -25.05 -50.87 -4.02
N PRO A 205 -25.01 -52.07 -4.62
CA PRO A 205 -25.86 -53.17 -4.20
C PRO A 205 -25.55 -53.58 -2.75
N PRO A 206 -26.56 -54.01 -1.98
CA PRO A 206 -26.35 -54.44 -0.60
C PRO A 206 -25.45 -55.68 -0.55
N PRO A 207 -24.68 -55.85 0.54
CA PRO A 207 -23.78 -57.00 0.68
C PRO A 207 -24.56 -58.31 0.75
N PRO A 208 -24.03 -59.40 0.19
CA PRO A 208 -24.68 -60.70 0.24
C PRO A 208 -24.73 -61.22 1.67
N HIS A 209 -25.86 -61.82 2.04
CA HIS A 209 -26.08 -62.53 3.30
C HIS A 209 -25.30 -63.84 3.36
#